data_AF-A0A392NFX6-F1
#
_entry.id   AF-A0A392NFX6-F1
#
_cell.length_a   1.000
_cell.length_b   1.000
_cell.length_c   1.000
_cell.angle_alpha   90.00
_cell.angle_beta   90.00
_cell.angle_gamma   90.00
#
_symmetry.space_group_name_H-M   'P 1'
#
loop_
_entity.id
_entity.type
_entity.pdbx_description
1 polymer ?
#
loop_
_entity_poly.entity_id
_entity_poly.type
_entity_poly.pdbx_seq_one_letter_code
_entity_poly.pdbx_strand_id
1 'polypeptide(L)'
;MGKNPMNMSYIVGYGKKFPRHVHHRGASIPNDHKHYSCTGGWKWRDTHNRNPHNITGAMVGGPNHFDQFHDSRTNYNYTEPTLAGNAGLVAALISLTSIAGTSGVDINTIFEAIPPFGPQNPPPPPPWKP
;
A
#
# COMPACT_ATOMS: atom_id res chain seq x y z
N MET A 1 13.93 3.91 7.67
CA MET A 1 12.86 2.89 7.48
C MET A 1 13.50 1.52 7.19
N GLY A 2 14.03 0.84 8.22
CA GLY A 2 14.80 -0.42 8.04
C GLY A 2 15.82 -0.75 9.16
N LYS A 3 16.01 0.20 10.09
CA LYS A 3 16.82 0.01 11.30
C LYS A 3 16.05 -0.83 12.32
N ASN A 4 16.13 -2.15 12.18
CA ASN A 4 15.56 -3.14 13.08
C ASN A 4 16.44 -4.42 13.06
N PRO A 5 16.29 -5.34 14.03
CA PRO A 5 17.08 -6.58 14.10
C PRO A 5 17.03 -7.44 12.82
N MET A 6 15.93 -7.38 12.06
CA MET A 6 15.76 -8.12 10.81
C MET A 6 16.37 -7.45 9.57
N ASN A 7 16.90 -6.23 9.73
CA ASN A 7 17.46 -5.36 8.69
C ASN A 7 16.58 -5.28 7.43
N MET A 8 15.28 -5.05 7.63
CA MET A 8 14.30 -5.00 6.55
C MET A 8 13.32 -3.84 6.67
N SER A 9 12.81 -3.39 5.53
CA SER A 9 11.69 -2.45 5.47
C SER A 9 10.37 -3.18 5.74
N TYR A 10 9.44 -2.51 6.42
CA TYR A 10 8.03 -2.92 6.52
C TYR A 10 7.12 -2.15 5.53
N ILE A 11 7.73 -1.34 4.66
CA ILE A 11 7.07 -0.67 3.54
C ILE A 11 7.39 -1.46 2.27
N VAL A 12 6.34 -1.93 1.60
CA VAL A 12 6.43 -2.75 0.39
C VAL A 12 7.13 -1.96 -0.72
N GLY A 13 8.11 -2.59 -1.38
CA GLY A 13 8.88 -1.97 -2.47
C GLY A 13 9.97 -1.00 -2.03
N TYR A 14 10.13 -0.73 -0.73
CA TYR A 14 11.17 0.15 -0.21
C TYR A 14 12.34 -0.64 0.39
N GLY A 15 13.58 -0.22 0.10
CA GLY A 15 14.79 -0.87 0.60
C GLY A 15 15.11 -2.21 -0.09
N LYS A 16 16.20 -2.86 0.35
CA LYS A 16 16.70 -4.10 -0.27
C LYS A 16 15.89 -5.35 0.13
N LYS A 17 15.30 -5.34 1.33
CA LYS A 17 14.52 -6.45 1.91
C LYS A 17 13.19 -5.89 2.42
N PHE A 18 12.08 -6.43 1.95
CA PHE A 18 10.72 -5.98 2.26
C PHE A 18 9.71 -7.14 2.07
N PRO A 19 8.47 -7.02 2.59
CA PRO A 19 7.45 -8.07 2.50
C PRO A 19 7.07 -8.38 1.05
N ARG A 20 6.99 -9.67 0.71
CA ARG A 20 6.59 -10.17 -0.62
C ARG A 20 5.30 -10.99 -0.56
N HIS A 21 4.74 -11.22 0.62
CA HIS A 21 3.53 -12.02 0.85
C HIS A 21 2.44 -11.20 1.55
N VAL A 22 2.15 -10.01 1.02
CA VAL A 22 1.18 -9.06 1.57
C VAL A 22 -0.23 -9.63 1.53
N HIS A 23 -0.98 -9.53 2.64
CA HIS A 23 -2.41 -9.87 2.75
C HIS A 23 -3.27 -8.84 2.00
N HIS A 24 -3.21 -8.86 0.67
CA HIS A 24 -3.95 -7.94 -0.18
C HIS A 24 -4.37 -8.61 -1.49
N ARG A 25 -5.68 -8.69 -1.75
CA ARG A 25 -6.25 -9.44 -2.90
C ARG A 25 -5.74 -8.90 -4.24
N GLY A 26 -5.76 -7.58 -4.43
CA GLY A 26 -5.26 -6.97 -5.67
C GLY A 26 -3.76 -7.16 -5.89
N ALA A 27 -3.01 -7.49 -4.83
CA ALA A 27 -1.59 -7.79 -4.96
C ALA A 27 -1.34 -9.28 -5.23
N SER A 28 -2.17 -10.18 -4.69
CA SER A 28 -1.94 -11.63 -4.69
C SER A 28 -2.49 -12.37 -5.91
N ILE A 29 -3.56 -11.83 -6.52
CA ILE A 29 -4.23 -12.45 -7.67
C ILE A 29 -3.50 -12.01 -8.96
N PRO A 30 -3.09 -12.93 -9.85
CA PRO A 30 -2.45 -12.58 -11.12
C PRO A 30 -3.46 -11.92 -12.07
N ASN A 31 -2.97 -10.98 -12.88
CA ASN A 31 -3.75 -10.42 -13.97
C ASN A 31 -3.75 -11.34 -15.20
N ASP A 32 -4.65 -12.31 -15.23
CA ASP A 32 -4.86 -13.23 -16.35
C ASP A 32 -6.21 -13.03 -17.06
N HIS A 33 -6.83 -11.86 -16.87
CA HIS A 33 -8.15 -11.49 -17.39
C HIS A 33 -9.28 -12.46 -16.99
N LYS A 34 -9.11 -13.20 -15.88
CA LYS A 34 -10.15 -14.07 -15.33
C LYS A 34 -10.76 -13.47 -14.08
N HIS A 35 -12.08 -13.64 -13.95
CA HIS A 35 -12.78 -13.34 -12.71
C HIS A 35 -12.68 -14.51 -11.75
N TYR A 36 -12.25 -14.24 -10.53
CA TYR A 36 -12.17 -15.21 -9.45
C TYR A 36 -13.21 -14.86 -8.38
N SER A 37 -13.95 -15.86 -7.90
CA SER A 37 -14.83 -15.68 -6.75
C SER A 37 -14.01 -15.45 -5.47
N CYS A 38 -14.66 -14.93 -4.42
CA CYS A 38 -14.01 -14.73 -3.11
C CYS A 38 -13.38 -16.02 -2.57
N THR A 39 -14.10 -17.14 -2.64
CA THR A 39 -13.61 -18.47 -2.23
C THR A 39 -12.56 -19.02 -3.20
N GLY A 40 -12.75 -18.83 -4.51
CA GLY A 40 -11.77 -19.21 -5.53
C GLY A 40 -10.44 -18.47 -5.39
N GLY A 41 -10.45 -17.26 -4.83
CA GLY A 41 -9.27 -16.48 -4.50
C GLY A 41 -8.46 -16.99 -3.29
N TRP A 42 -9.01 -17.90 -2.47
CA TRP A 42 -8.28 -18.43 -1.31
C TRP A 42 -7.01 -19.18 -1.71
N LYS A 43 -6.98 -19.78 -2.92
CA LYS A 43 -5.75 -20.37 -3.46
C LYS A 43 -4.59 -19.37 -3.52
N TRP A 44 -4.88 -18.08 -3.79
CA TRP A 44 -3.89 -17.00 -3.81
C TRP A 44 -3.61 -16.42 -2.43
N ARG A 45 -4.55 -16.54 -1.48
CA ARG A 45 -4.30 -16.26 -0.07
C ARG A 45 -3.31 -17.28 0.53
N ASP A 46 -3.52 -18.55 0.23
CA ASP A 46 -2.89 -19.68 0.93
C ASP A 46 -1.61 -20.21 0.26
N THR A 47 -1.30 -19.74 -0.95
CA THR A 47 -0.05 -20.09 -1.62
C THR A 47 1.18 -19.45 -0.95
N HIS A 48 2.27 -20.22 -0.92
CA HIS A 48 3.61 -19.76 -0.50
C HIS A 48 4.31 -18.93 -1.59
N ASN A 49 3.71 -18.78 -2.77
CA ASN A 49 4.26 -17.93 -3.82
C ASN A 49 4.16 -16.46 -3.41
N ARG A 50 5.17 -15.69 -3.82
CA ARG A 50 5.18 -14.22 -3.68
C ARG A 50 3.98 -13.61 -4.41
N ASN A 51 3.54 -12.44 -3.95
CA ASN A 51 2.53 -11.65 -4.65
C ASN A 51 3.04 -11.33 -6.08
N PRO A 52 2.24 -11.58 -7.14
CA PRO A 52 2.59 -11.21 -8.51
C PRO A 52 2.73 -9.69 -8.71
N HIS A 53 2.06 -8.89 -7.86
CA HIS A 53 2.11 -7.44 -7.91
C HIS A 53 2.57 -6.87 -6.56
N ASN A 54 3.53 -5.96 -6.59
CA ASN A 54 3.92 -5.20 -5.41
C ASN A 54 2.95 -4.02 -5.22
N ILE A 55 2.34 -3.92 -4.04
CA ILE A 55 1.62 -2.71 -3.61
C ILE A 55 2.62 -1.70 -3.04
N THR A 56 3.46 -1.15 -3.91
CA THR A 56 4.56 -0.26 -3.54
C THR A 56 4.09 0.92 -2.68
N GLY A 57 4.81 1.19 -1.59
CA GLY A 57 4.48 2.25 -0.64
C GLY A 57 3.58 1.82 0.52
N ALA A 58 2.94 0.65 0.45
CA ALA A 58 2.11 0.17 1.53
C ALA A 58 2.94 -0.25 2.74
N MET A 59 2.66 0.34 3.91
CA MET A 59 3.08 -0.16 5.21
C MET A 59 2.21 -1.35 5.61
N VAL A 60 2.84 -2.47 5.97
CA VAL A 60 2.17 -3.63 6.56
C VAL A 60 2.09 -3.52 8.08
N GLY A 61 1.29 -4.38 8.74
CA GLY A 61 1.14 -4.41 10.20
C GLY A 61 2.45 -4.42 11.00
N GLY A 62 3.49 -5.07 10.48
CA GLY A 62 4.85 -5.00 11.04
C GLY A 62 5.16 -6.16 11.98
N PRO A 63 6.26 -6.07 12.75
CA PRO A 63 6.74 -7.17 13.59
C PRO A 63 5.94 -7.30 14.88
N ASN A 64 6.14 -8.40 15.58
CA ASN A 64 5.67 -8.55 16.95
C ASN A 64 6.56 -7.80 17.95
N HIS A 65 6.22 -7.90 19.24
CA HIS A 65 6.93 -7.25 20.34
C HIS A 65 8.37 -7.76 20.56
N PHE A 66 8.79 -8.83 19.87
CA PHE A 66 10.17 -9.33 19.86
C PHE A 66 10.93 -8.96 18.57
N ASP A 67 10.44 -7.98 17.80
CA ASP A 67 11.01 -7.57 16.51
C ASP A 67 11.05 -8.68 15.45
N GLN A 68 10.23 -9.74 15.60
CA GLN A 68 10.14 -10.81 14.62
C GLN A 68 8.98 -10.54 13.65
N PHE A 69 9.23 -10.79 12.37
CA PHE A 69 8.27 -10.60 11.29
C PHE A 69 8.12 -11.87 10.46
N HIS A 70 6.89 -12.34 10.31
CA HIS A 70 6.57 -13.46 9.41
C HIS A 70 5.89 -12.95 8.15
N ASP A 71 6.63 -12.98 7.04
CA ASP A 71 6.16 -12.62 5.70
C ASP A 71 5.29 -13.75 5.12
N SER A 72 4.10 -13.94 5.70
CA SER A 72 3.10 -14.89 5.25
C SER A 72 1.76 -14.20 5.03
N ARG A 73 1.16 -14.44 3.87
CA ARG A 73 -0.11 -13.85 3.47
C ARG A 73 -1.27 -14.31 4.34
N THR A 74 -1.21 -15.51 4.92
CA THR A 74 -2.26 -15.96 5.85
C THR A 74 -2.15 -15.30 7.22
N ASN A 75 -1.01 -14.68 7.53
CA ASN A 75 -0.76 -14.00 8.78
C ASN A 75 -1.01 -12.49 8.67
N TYR A 76 -2.30 -12.14 8.59
CA TYR A 76 -2.75 -10.77 8.37
C TYR A 76 -2.24 -9.79 9.45
N ASN A 77 -2.07 -10.25 10.71
CA ASN A 77 -1.51 -9.43 11.78
C ASN A 77 -0.16 -8.76 11.43
N TYR A 78 0.67 -9.42 10.62
CA TYR A 78 1.97 -8.90 10.21
C TYR A 78 1.91 -8.27 8.81
N THR A 79 1.16 -8.88 7.89
CA THR A 79 1.26 -8.59 6.45
C THR A 79 0.10 -7.78 5.88
N GLU A 80 -0.90 -7.41 6.69
CA GLU A 80 -2.04 -6.61 6.24
C GLU A 80 -1.67 -5.12 6.18
N PRO A 81 -1.80 -4.48 5.01
CA PRO A 81 -1.70 -3.04 4.91
C PRO A 81 -3.05 -2.40 5.23
N THR A 82 -3.04 -1.30 5.98
CA THR A 82 -4.27 -0.57 6.33
C THR A 82 -4.20 0.88 5.88
N LEU A 83 -5.36 1.46 5.53
CA LEU A 83 -5.44 2.88 5.18
C LEU A 83 -4.99 3.77 6.34
N ALA A 84 -5.42 3.45 7.56
CA ALA A 84 -5.04 4.21 8.76
C ALA A 84 -3.53 4.17 9.03
N GLY A 85 -2.89 3.00 8.92
CA GLY A 85 -1.44 2.87 9.10
C GLY A 85 -0.66 3.68 8.07
N ASN A 86 -1.11 3.66 6.80
CA ASN A 86 -0.49 4.44 5.74
C ASN A 86 -0.73 5.95 5.89
N ALA A 87 -1.91 6.38 6.35
CA ALA A 87 -2.18 7.78 6.66
C ALA A 87 -1.23 8.32 7.74
N GLY A 88 -1.03 7.54 8.82
CA GLY A 88 -0.06 7.88 9.87
C GLY A 88 1.38 7.93 9.36
N LEU A 89 1.79 6.96 8.51
CA LEU A 89 3.10 6.98 7.86
C LEU A 89 3.30 8.26 7.04
N VAL A 90 2.33 8.63 6.18
CA VAL A 90 2.42 9.82 5.33
C VAL A 90 2.53 11.08 6.18
N ALA A 91 1.68 11.22 7.22
CA ALA A 91 1.74 12.37 8.12
C ALA A 91 3.11 12.49 8.81
N ALA A 92 3.67 11.39 9.30
CA ALA A 92 4.99 11.37 9.92
C ALA A 92 6.10 11.74 8.92
N LEU A 93 6.05 11.20 7.69
CA LEU A 93 7.04 11.52 6.65
C LEU A 93 6.99 13.00 6.27
N ILE A 94 5.79 13.58 6.12
CA ILE A 94 5.61 15.01 5.84
C ILE A 94 6.25 15.84 6.96
N SER A 95 5.95 15.53 8.22
CA SER A 95 6.53 16.21 9.38
C SER A 95 8.06 16.12 9.40
N LEU A 96 8.64 14.95 9.11
CA LEU A 96 10.10 14.78 9.02
C LEU A 96 10.72 15.57 7.87
N THR A 97 10.05 15.66 6.72
CA THR A 97 10.54 16.44 5.58
C THR A 97 10.54 17.95 5.84
N SER A 98 9.56 18.46 6.59
CA SER A 98 9.52 19.87 7.01
C SER A 98 10.68 20.22 7.96
N ILE A 99 11.08 19.30 8.85
CA ILE A 99 12.23 19.51 9.76
C ILE A 99 13.56 19.59 8.98
N ALA A 100 13.63 19.01 7.78
CA ALA A 100 14.85 18.92 6.99
C ALA A 100 15.08 20.08 6.00
N GLY A 101 14.19 21.09 5.88
CA GLY A 101 14.48 22.22 4.98
C GLY A 101 13.43 23.30 4.73
N THR A 102 12.19 23.22 5.23
CA THR A 102 11.17 24.27 4.97
C THR A 102 10.13 24.37 6.09
N SER A 103 9.75 25.60 6.41
CA SER A 103 8.82 26.00 7.47
C SER A 103 7.50 25.22 7.45
N GLY A 104 7.30 24.32 8.42
CA GLY A 104 5.99 23.77 8.79
C GLY A 104 5.28 22.91 7.74
N VAL A 105 4.15 22.32 8.14
CA VAL A 105 3.18 21.70 7.24
C VAL A 105 2.14 22.77 6.91
N ASP A 106 2.13 23.26 5.68
CA ASP A 106 1.06 24.13 5.24
C ASP A 106 -0.19 23.29 4.94
N ILE A 107 -1.13 23.31 5.88
CA ILE A 107 -2.39 22.57 5.79
C ILE A 107 -3.23 22.96 4.58
N ASN A 108 -2.99 24.13 3.97
CA ASN A 108 -3.73 24.59 2.81
C ASN A 108 -3.18 23.97 1.52
N THR A 109 -1.89 23.63 1.48
CA THR A 109 -1.19 23.17 0.27
C THR A 109 -0.80 21.69 0.31
N ILE A 110 -0.96 21.02 1.46
CA ILE A 110 -0.57 19.60 1.67
C ILE A 110 -1.18 18.62 0.66
N PHE A 111 -2.34 18.95 0.07
CA PHE A 111 -3.02 18.14 -0.94
C PHE A 111 -3.03 18.76 -2.34
N GLU A 112 -2.42 19.94 -2.55
CA GLU A 112 -2.43 20.63 -3.85
C GLU A 112 -1.69 19.84 -4.94
N ALA A 113 -0.64 19.11 -4.55
CA ALA A 113 0.12 18.28 -5.47
C ALA A 113 -0.52 16.90 -5.71
N ILE A 114 -1.66 16.57 -5.06
CA ILE A 114 -2.37 15.33 -5.31
C ILE A 114 -3.32 15.57 -6.50
N PRO A 115 -3.08 14.96 -7.67
CA PRO A 115 -4.00 15.09 -8.79
C PRO A 115 -5.37 14.55 -8.38
N PRO A 116 -6.48 15.22 -8.80
CA PRO A 116 -7.81 14.81 -8.41
C PRO A 116 -8.06 13.34 -8.79
N PHE A 117 -8.35 12.50 -7.78
CA PHE A 117 -8.74 11.11 -7.97
C PHE A 117 -10.22 11.02 -8.36
N GLY A 118 -10.55 11.55 -9.53
CA GLY A 118 -11.87 11.39 -10.15
C GLY A 118 -11.73 11.29 -11.66
N PRO A 119 -12.67 10.62 -12.36
CA PRO A 119 -12.78 10.84 -13.80
C PRO A 119 -12.92 12.35 -14.02
N GLN A 120 -12.12 12.91 -14.93
CA GLN A 120 -12.45 14.24 -15.44
C GLN A 120 -13.90 14.20 -15.89
N ASN A 121 -14.68 15.24 -15.53
CA ASN A 121 -16.11 15.32 -15.83
C ASN A 121 -16.36 14.76 -17.24
N PRO A 122 -17.29 13.80 -17.40
CA PRO A 122 -17.55 13.25 -18.72
C PRO A 122 -17.86 14.41 -19.68
N PRO A 123 -17.38 14.35 -20.94
CA PRO A 123 -17.70 15.37 -21.92
C PRO A 123 -19.21 15.57 -21.98
N PRO A 124 -19.68 16.82 -22.19
CA PRO A 124 -21.11 17.09 -22.27
C PRO A 124 -21.77 16.15 -23.29
N PRO A 125 -22.98 15.66 -23.01
CA PRO A 125 -23.68 14.78 -23.93
C PRO A 125 -23.79 15.46 -25.31
N PRO A 126 -23.70 14.70 -26.41
CA PRO A 126 -23.81 15.27 -27.75
C PRO A 126 -25.13 16.05 -27.89
N PRO A 127 -25.15 17.16 -28.67
CA PRO A 127 -26.37 17.92 -28.91
C PRO A 127 -27.46 16.99 -29.41
N TRP A 128 -28.64 17.05 -28.77
CA TRP A 128 -29.79 16.26 -29.18
C TRP A 128 -30.11 16.57 -30.64
N LYS A 129 -30.14 15.55 -31.49
CA LYS A 129 -30.60 15.65 -32.87
C LYS A 129 -32.03 15.12 -32.93
N PRO A 130 -33.01 15.93 -33.41
CA PRO A 130 -34.38 15.47 -33.65
C PRO A 130 -34.46 14.34 -34.66
#